data_AF-G6EKS4-F1
#
_entry.id   AF-G6EKS4-F1
#
_cell.length_a   1.000
_cell.length_b   1.000
_cell.length_c   1.000
_cell.angle_alpha   90.00
_cell.angle_beta   90.00
_cell.angle_gamma   90.00
#
_symmetry.space_group_name_H-M   'P 1'
#
loop_
_entity.id
_entity.type
_entity.pdbx_description
1 polymer ?
#
loop_
_entity_poly.entity_id
_entity_poly.type
_entity_poly.pdbx_seq_one_letter_code
_entity_poly.pdbx_strand_id
1 'polypeptide(L)' 'MLAISDEEILRESGNGGMEIKNWYCALGALPQAKGEIIAYEAMEAWLTGMGFAELKNAA' A
#
# COMPACT_ATOMS: atom_id res chain seq x y z
N MET A 1 -6.78 0.69 15.33
CA MET A 1 -7.64 0.75 14.13
C MET A 1 -6.85 1.44 13.04
N LEU A 2 -6.91 0.96 11.79
CA LEU A 2 -6.24 1.63 10.67
C LEU A 2 -6.90 2.99 10.39
N ALA A 3 -6.13 3.94 9.85
CA ALA A 3 -6.62 5.29 9.57
C ALA A 3 -7.63 5.35 8.40
N ILE A 4 -7.53 4.41 7.45
CA ILE A 4 -8.39 4.30 6.27
C ILE A 4 -9.31 3.09 6.44
N SER A 5 -10.60 3.26 6.17
CA SER A 5 -11.60 2.20 6.27
C SER A 5 -11.61 1.28 5.05
N ASP A 6 -12.08 0.04 5.19
CA ASP A 6 -12.25 -0.89 4.06
C ASP A 6 -13.21 -0.34 2.99
N GLU A 7 -14.26 0.38 3.40
CA GLU A 7 -15.21 1.01 2.48
C GLU A 7 -14.56 2.10 1.63
N GLU A 8 -13.68 2.90 2.25
CA GLU A 8 -12.92 3.92 1.55
C GLU A 8 -11.90 3.30 0.57
N ILE A 9 -11.16 2.26 0.99
CA ILE A 9 -10.25 1.54 0.08
C ILE A 9 -11.03 0.99 -1.12
N LEU A 10 -12.16 0.32 -0.89
CA LEU A 10 -12.96 -0.27 -1.96
C LEU A 10 -13.49 0.80 -2.93
N ARG A 11 -13.96 1.94 -2.40
CA ARG A 11 -14.47 3.06 -3.22
C ARG A 11 -13.40 3.68 -4.10
N GLU A 12 -12.21 3.94 -3.54
CA GLU A 12 -11.14 4.66 -4.24
C GLU A 12 -10.26 3.76 -5.13
N SER A 13 -10.10 2.48 -4.77
CA SER A 13 -9.12 1.58 -5.41
C SER A 13 -9.71 0.28 -5.97
N GLY A 14 -11.02 0.09 -5.81
CA GLY A 14 -11.71 -1.12 -6.25
C GLY A 14 -11.32 -2.37 -5.46
N ASN A 15 -11.84 -3.53 -5.88
CA ASN A 15 -11.63 -4.79 -5.16
C ASN A 15 -10.15 -5.21 -5.14
N GLY A 16 -9.41 -4.98 -6.22
CA GLY A 16 -7.98 -5.31 -6.29
C GLY A 16 -7.13 -4.44 -5.35
N GLY A 17 -7.48 -3.16 -5.17
CA GLY A 17 -6.74 -2.26 -4.29
C GLY A 17 -6.80 -2.60 -2.80
N MET A 18 -7.69 -3.52 -2.40
CA MET A 18 -7.70 -4.09 -1.04
C MET A 18 -6.36 -4.74 -0.65
N GLU A 19 -5.54 -5.15 -1.62
CA GLU A 19 -4.19 -5.67 -1.41
C GLU A 19 -3.24 -4.67 -0.76
N ILE A 20 -3.55 -3.36 -0.73
CA ILE A 20 -2.78 -2.36 0.02
C ILE A 20 -2.64 -2.72 1.50
N LYS A 21 -3.58 -3.50 2.05
CA LYS A 21 -3.54 -3.97 3.44
C LYS A 21 -2.33 -4.88 3.73
N ASN A 22 -1.71 -5.48 2.71
CA ASN A 22 -0.46 -6.23 2.86
C ASN A 22 0.69 -5.31 3.33
N TRP A 23 0.73 -4.05 2.87
CA TRP A 23 1.69 -3.07 3.36
C TRP A 23 1.44 -2.69 4.82
N TYR A 24 0.18 -2.57 5.24
CA TYR A 24 -0.16 -2.34 6.65
C TYR A 24 0.25 -3.52 7.54
N CYS A 25 0.09 -4.75 7.06
CA CYS A 25 0.57 -5.95 7.74
C CYS A 25 2.09 -5.91 7.92
N ALA A 26 2.83 -5.62 6.84
CA ALA A 26 4.29 -5.52 6.87
C ALA A 26 4.78 -4.40 7.82
N LEU A 27 4.17 -3.21 7.77
CA LEU A 27 4.46 -2.11 8.68
C LEU A 27 4.13 -2.44 10.15
N GLY A 28 3.08 -3.21 10.39
CA GLY A 28 2.72 -3.70 11.73
C GLY A 28 3.75 -4.68 12.31
N ALA A 29 4.46 -5.43 11.46
CA ALA A 29 5.50 -6.37 11.86
C ALA A 29 6.87 -5.72 12.09
N LEU A 30 7.10 -4.52 11.54
CA LEU A 30 8.38 -3.80 11.60
C LEU A 30 8.22 -2.49 12.39
N PRO A 31 8.28 -2.54 13.74
CA PRO A 31 8.14 -1.33 14.55
C PRO A 31 9.24 -0.32 14.19
N GLN A 32 8.85 0.95 14.06
CA GLN A 32 9.70 2.09 13.67
C GLN A 32 10.14 2.13 12.20
N ALA A 33 9.84 1.12 11.38
CA ALA A 33 10.11 1.21 9.96
C ALA A 33 9.25 2.29 9.28
N LYS A 34 9.81 2.92 8.26
CA LYS A 34 9.13 3.89 7.41
C LYS A 34 9.08 3.38 5.98
N GLY A 35 7.92 3.52 5.35
CA GLY A 35 7.76 3.26 3.92
C GLY A 35 8.28 4.44 3.10
N GLU A 36 9.12 4.16 2.12
CA GLU A 36 9.56 5.10 1.10
C GLU A 36 9.09 4.63 -0.27
N ILE A 37 8.37 5.50 -0.99
CA ILE A 37 7.87 5.18 -2.33
C ILE A 37 9.01 5.33 -3.32
N ILE A 38 9.27 4.27 -4.09
CA ILE A 38 10.28 4.24 -5.13
C ILE A 38 9.68 4.71 -6.45
N ALA A 39 8.53 4.15 -6.84
CA ALA A 39 7.84 4.49 -8.08
C ALA A 39 6.35 4.11 -8.00
N TYR A 40 5.54 4.79 -8.81
CA TYR A 40 4.16 4.41 -9.09
C TYR A 40 3.90 4.63 -10.57
N GLU A 41 3.32 3.63 -11.24
CA GLU A 41 2.88 3.73 -12.63
C GLU A 41 1.45 3.20 -12.78
N ALA A 42 0.60 3.92 -13.52
CA ALA A 42 -0.71 3.43 -13.91
C ALA A 42 -0.55 2.51 -15.13
N MET A 43 -0.64 1.20 -14.94
CA MET A 43 -0.49 0.21 -16.01
C MET A 43 -1.86 -0.05 -16.66
N GLU A 44 -2.27 0.85 -17.56
CA GLU A 44 -3.58 0.77 -18.25
C GLU A 44 -3.80 -0.58 -18.94
N ALA A 45 -2.77 -1.11 -19.61
CA ALA A 45 -2.84 -2.40 -20.30
C ALA A 45 -3.14 -3.59 -19.35
N TRP A 46 -2.90 -3.42 -18.04
CA TRP A 46 -3.15 -4.43 -17.00
C TRP A 46 -4.30 -4.03 -16.07
N LEU A 47 -4.94 -2.89 -16.32
CA LEU A 47 -6.03 -2.35 -15.52
C LEU A 47 -5.68 -2.22 -14.02
N THR A 48 -4.43 -1.89 -13.71
CA THR A 48 -3.94 -1.79 -12.32
C THR A 48 -2.89 -0.69 -12.15
N GLY A 49 -2.70 -0.23 -10.91
CA GLY A 49 -1.56 0.62 -10.52
C GLY A 49 -0.42 -0.23 -9.97
N MET A 50 0.80 0.02 -10.42
CA MET A 50 2.01 -0.67 -9.96
C MET A 50 2.82 0.26 -9.06
N GLY A 51 2.71 0.05 -7.75
CA GLY A 51 3.48 0.76 -6.74
C GLY A 51 4.66 -0.05 -6.22
N PHE A 52 5.82 0.59 -6.12
CA PHE A 52 7.02 0.05 -5.50
C PHE A 52 7.40 0.91 -4.31
N ALA A 53 7.60 0.27 -3.16
CA ALA A 53 8.06 0.93 -1.94
C ALA A 53 9.09 0.06 -1.22
N GLU A 54 9.92 0.70 -0.40
CA GLU A 54 10.85 0.05 0.51
C GLU A 54 10.44 0.37 1.94
N LEU A 55 10.52 -0.63 2.84
CA LEU A 55 10.42 -0.42 4.28
C LEU A 55 11.84 -0.27 4.85
N LYS A 56 12.20 0.95 5.22
CA LYS A 56 13.48 1.23 5.87
C LYS A 56 13.33 1.15 7.38
N ASN A 57 14.19 0.39 8.04
CA ASN A 57 14.29 0.41 9.50
C ASN A 57 14.67 1.82 9.97
N ALA A 58 14.21 2.20 11.16
CA ALA A 58 14.79 3.35 11.85
C ALA A 58 16.27 3.03 12.13
N ALA A 59 17.17 3.91 11.68
CA ALA A 59 18.59 3.83 11.99
C ALA A 59 18.87 4.13 13.46
#